data_AF-C3Z5M6-F1
#
_entry.id   AF-C3Z5M6-F1
#
_cell.length_a   1.000
_cell.length_b   1.000
_cell.length_c   1.000
_cell.angle_alpha   90.00
_cell.angle_beta   90.00
_cell.angle_gamma   90.00
#
_symmetry.space_group_name_H-M   'P 1'
#
loop_
_entity.id
_entity.type
_entity.pdbx_description
1 polymer ?
#
loop_
_entity_poly.entity_id
_entity_poly.type
_entity_poly.pdbx_seq_one_letter_code
_entity_poly.pdbx_strand_id
1 'polypeptide(L)'
;ELKQKFRELRDDLGKLDLKISSGYNDDMDFKEPKVKELWAAALRGNFTDDELKSIKEELGHFQKKMDKHSHYKQALVASQQQKEDVGKEQFPQEKQARHADLLDKVKDIGYKVKKHYKDLHYRINKELPIDEL
;
A
#
# COMPACT_ATOMS: atom_id res chain seq x y z
N GLU A 1 6.31 -16.35 30.24
CA GLU A 1 7.22 -15.18 30.32
C GLU A 1 7.64 -14.64 28.95
N LEU A 2 8.26 -15.42 28.06
CA LEU A 2 8.76 -14.92 26.76
C LEU A 2 7.67 -14.35 25.81
N LYS A 3 6.51 -15.02 25.73
CA LYS A 3 5.38 -14.57 24.89
C LYS A 3 4.77 -13.25 25.37
N GLN A 4 4.88 -12.96 26.66
CA GLN A 4 4.39 -11.71 27.24
C GLN A 4 5.35 -10.57 26.92
N LYS A 5 6.65 -10.79 27.11
CA LYS A 5 7.69 -9.85 26.68
C LYS A 5 7.63 -9.54 25.18
N PHE A 6 7.34 -10.53 24.33
CA PHE A 6 7.15 -10.31 22.90
C PHE A 6 5.94 -9.43 22.56
N ARG A 7 4.85 -9.56 23.32
CA ARG A 7 3.67 -8.70 23.14
C ARG A 7 3.95 -7.27 23.60
N GLU A 8 4.56 -7.11 24.77
CA GLU A 8 5.00 -5.81 25.29
C GLU A 8 5.96 -5.12 24.32
N LEU A 9 6.96 -5.85 23.79
CA LEU A 9 7.90 -5.32 22.81
C LEU A 9 7.21 -4.89 21.50
N ARG A 10 6.22 -5.66 21.03
CA ARG A 10 5.46 -5.33 19.83
C ARG A 10 4.58 -4.10 20.04
N ASP A 11 3.96 -3.99 21.20
CA ASP A 11 3.10 -2.86 21.54
C ASP A 11 3.92 -1.58 21.76
N ASP A 12 5.11 -1.70 22.35
CA ASP A 12 6.05 -0.59 22.51
C ASP A 12 6.69 -0.17 21.19
N LEU A 13 6.95 -1.11 20.28
CA LEU A 13 7.34 -0.81 18.89
C LEU A 13 6.23 -0.06 18.16
N GLY A 14 4.96 -0.46 18.35
CA GLY A 14 3.81 0.25 17.79
C GLY A 14 3.62 1.66 18.35
N LYS A 15 3.87 1.86 19.65
CA LYS A 15 3.86 3.19 20.27
C LYS A 15 5.00 4.07 19.80
N LEU A 16 6.18 3.48 19.57
CA LEU A 16 7.33 4.20 19.04
C LEU A 16 7.06 4.62 17.59
N ASP A 17 6.46 3.74 16.77
CA ASP A 17 6.02 4.04 15.41
C ASP A 17 4.99 5.18 15.38
N LEU A 18 4.00 5.14 16.29
CA LEU A 18 3.02 6.22 16.48
C LEU A 18 3.67 7.54 16.92
N LYS A 19 4.65 7.50 17.83
CA LYS A 19 5.32 8.68 18.37
C LYS A 19 6.30 9.30 17.36
N ILE A 20 6.95 8.47 16.55
CA ILE A 20 7.76 8.90 15.40
C ILE A 20 6.86 9.53 14.34
N SER A 21 5.75 8.87 13.98
CA SER A 21 4.78 9.36 13.00
C SER A 21 4.03 10.62 13.44
N SER A 22 3.95 10.91 14.75
CA SER A 22 3.28 12.11 15.28
C SER A 22 4.21 13.32 15.42
N GLY A 23 5.53 13.15 15.28
CA GLY A 23 6.54 14.20 15.52
C GLY A 23 7.34 14.62 14.28
N TYR A 24 7.33 13.81 13.22
CA TYR A 24 7.90 14.17 11.92
C TYR A 24 6.79 14.61 10.97
N ASN A 25 7.05 15.70 10.25
CA ASN A 25 6.15 16.26 9.26
C ASN A 25 5.54 15.18 8.35
N ASP A 26 4.28 15.40 8.01
CA ASP A 26 3.40 14.68 7.10
C ASP A 26 3.93 14.61 5.64
N ASP A 27 5.24 14.72 5.43
CA ASP A 27 5.89 14.83 4.12
C ASP A 27 6.38 13.46 3.61
N MET A 28 5.53 12.45 3.79
CA MET A 28 5.58 11.11 3.19
C MET A 28 6.70 10.18 3.71
N ASP A 29 6.57 9.72 4.95
CA ASP A 29 7.14 8.41 5.34
C ASP A 29 6.35 7.32 4.61
N PHE A 30 6.85 6.93 3.44
CA PHE A 30 6.25 5.84 2.68
C PHE A 30 6.21 4.58 3.56
N LYS A 31 5.09 3.86 3.62
CA LYS A 31 4.95 2.62 4.41
C LYS A 31 5.23 1.40 3.55
N GLU A 32 4.83 1.47 2.29
CA GLU A 32 4.96 0.40 1.32
C GLU A 32 6.41 0.28 0.83
N PRO A 33 7.08 -0.89 0.98
CA PRO A 33 8.47 -1.07 0.57
C PRO A 33 8.73 -0.70 -0.89
N LYS A 34 7.80 -1.04 -1.79
CA LYS A 34 7.89 -0.72 -3.22
C LYS A 34 7.89 0.77 -3.51
N VAL A 35 7.19 1.56 -2.69
CA VAL A 35 7.14 3.02 -2.85
C VAL A 35 8.44 3.64 -2.35
N LYS A 36 9.01 3.10 -1.26
CA LYS A 36 10.36 3.47 -0.78
C LYS A 36 11.44 3.16 -1.82
N GLU A 37 11.38 1.99 -2.46
CA GLU A 37 12.32 1.60 -3.52
C GLU A 37 12.28 2.56 -4.71
N LEU A 38 11.08 2.90 -5.19
CA LEU A 38 10.92 3.89 -6.26
C LEU A 38 11.44 5.26 -5.87
N TRP A 39 11.19 5.71 -4.63
CA TRP A 39 11.72 6.98 -4.14
C TRP A 39 13.25 6.98 -4.06
N ALA A 40 13.85 5.91 -3.55
CA ALA A 40 15.30 5.76 -3.51
C ALA A 40 15.95 5.68 -4.89
N ALA A 41 15.25 5.10 -5.88
CA ALA A 41 15.68 5.15 -7.28
C ALA A 41 15.58 6.57 -7.85
N ALA A 42 14.47 7.28 -7.58
CA ALA A 42 14.30 8.67 -8.04
C ALA A 42 15.40 9.59 -7.49
N LEU A 43 15.80 9.44 -6.23
CA LEU A 43 16.89 10.23 -5.63
C LEU A 43 18.28 9.99 -6.25
N ARG A 44 18.47 8.83 -6.92
CA ARG A 44 19.71 8.50 -7.66
C ARG A 44 19.63 8.89 -9.13
N GLY A 45 18.43 9.16 -9.63
CA GLY A 45 18.21 9.62 -11.00
C GLY A 45 18.59 11.08 -11.17
N ASN A 46 18.75 11.50 -12.42
CA ASN A 46 19.12 12.86 -12.76
C ASN A 46 17.89 13.79 -12.86
N PHE A 47 17.14 13.91 -11.76
CA PHE A 47 15.97 14.77 -11.67
C PHE A 47 16.30 16.13 -11.05
N THR A 48 15.59 17.17 -11.47
CA THR A 48 15.61 18.47 -10.79
C THR A 48 14.84 18.43 -9.47
N ASP A 49 15.09 19.39 -8.57
CA ASP A 49 14.39 19.48 -7.28
C ASP A 49 12.86 19.57 -7.43
N ASP A 50 12.39 20.30 -8.45
CA ASP A 50 10.96 20.44 -8.75
C ASP A 50 10.35 19.12 -9.26
N GLU A 51 11.08 18.37 -10.09
CA GLU A 51 10.65 17.05 -10.56
C GLU A 51 10.65 16.03 -9.42
N LEU A 52 11.67 16.03 -8.55
CA LEU A 52 11.71 15.20 -7.35
C LEU A 52 10.53 15.48 -6.43
N LYS A 53 10.16 16.75 -6.24
CA LYS A 53 8.99 17.13 -5.46
C LYS A 53 7.70 16.59 -6.09
N SER A 54 7.56 16.71 -7.41
CA SER A 54 6.41 16.16 -8.14
C SER A 54 6.32 14.63 -8.03
N ILE A 55 7.45 13.93 -8.19
CA ILE A 55 7.53 12.47 -8.02
C ILE A 55 7.17 12.07 -6.59
N LYS A 56 7.64 12.82 -5.58
CA LYS A 56 7.33 12.57 -4.17
C LYS A 56 5.83 12.67 -3.89
N GLU A 57 5.18 13.73 -4.39
CA GLU A 57 3.73 13.92 -4.29
C GLU A 57 2.97 12.78 -5.00
N GLU A 58 3.42 12.40 -6.20
CA GLU A 58 2.82 11.32 -6.99
C GLU A 58 2.94 9.96 -6.29
N LEU A 59 4.10 9.64 -5.72
CA LEU A 59 4.32 8.43 -4.92
C LEU A 59 3.43 8.42 -3.67
N GLY A 60 3.15 9.58 -3.09
CA GLY A 60 2.21 9.73 -1.99
C GLY A 60 0.77 9.37 -2.38
N HIS A 61 0.32 9.85 -3.54
CA HIS A 61 -0.97 9.46 -4.09
C HIS A 61 -1.02 7.98 -4.44
N PHE A 62 0.08 7.43 -4.97
CA PHE A 62 0.21 6.02 -5.29
C PHE A 62 0.10 5.15 -4.03
N GLN A 63 0.78 5.50 -2.93
CA GLN A 63 0.65 4.80 -1.64
C GLN A 63 -0.80 4.82 -1.11
N LYS A 64 -1.47 5.98 -1.09
CA LYS A 64 -2.88 6.07 -0.67
C LYS A 64 -3.79 5.13 -1.48
N LYS A 65 -3.47 4.93 -2.77
CA LYS A 65 -4.19 4.00 -3.65
C LYS A 65 -3.88 2.54 -3.34
N MET A 66 -2.63 2.22 -3.00
CA MET A 66 -2.23 0.89 -2.52
C MET A 66 -2.91 0.55 -1.19
N ASP A 67 -2.94 1.49 -0.24
CA ASP A 67 -3.62 1.32 1.05
C ASP A 67 -5.11 1.02 0.84
N LYS A 68 -5.77 1.78 -0.04
CA LYS A 68 -7.17 1.55 -0.42
C LYS A 68 -7.37 0.16 -1.03
N HIS A 69 -6.48 -0.29 -1.90
CA HIS A 69 -6.53 -1.64 -2.47
C HIS A 69 -6.41 -2.72 -1.38
N SER A 70 -5.47 -2.55 -0.44
CA SER A 70 -5.26 -3.45 0.70
C SER A 70 -6.50 -3.52 1.58
N HIS A 71 -7.12 -2.38 1.90
CA HIS A 71 -8.34 -2.31 2.68
C HIS A 71 -9.50 -3.10 2.04
N TYR A 72 -9.78 -2.88 0.75
CA TYR A 72 -10.83 -3.64 0.06
C TYR A 72 -10.51 -5.12 -0.04
N LYS A 73 -9.24 -5.49 -0.22
CA LYS A 73 -8.82 -6.89 -0.25
C LYS A 73 -9.05 -7.56 1.11
N GLN A 74 -8.79 -6.89 2.22
CA GLN A 74 -9.08 -7.40 3.56
C GLN A 74 -10.59 -7.57 3.78
N ALA A 75 -11.40 -6.58 3.37
CA ALA A 75 -12.86 -6.67 3.44
C ALA A 75 -13.41 -7.84 2.61
N LEU A 76 -12.83 -8.08 1.42
CA LEU A 76 -13.17 -9.22 0.57
C LEU A 76 -12.85 -10.56 1.25
N VAL A 77 -11.67 -10.68 1.85
CA VAL A 77 -11.26 -11.90 2.59
C VAL A 77 -12.20 -12.16 3.76
N ALA A 78 -12.55 -11.13 4.53
CA ALA A 78 -13.51 -11.27 5.62
C ALA A 78 -14.89 -11.72 5.12
N SER A 79 -15.36 -11.16 4.01
CA SER A 79 -16.61 -11.58 3.37
C SER A 79 -16.56 -13.03 2.87
N GLN A 80 -15.42 -13.46 2.32
CA GLN A 80 -15.20 -14.84 1.89
C GLN A 80 -15.22 -15.81 3.07
N GLN A 81 -14.55 -15.47 4.18
CA GLN A 81 -14.55 -16.29 5.39
C GLN A 81 -15.97 -16.45 5.95
N GLN A 82 -16.74 -15.37 6.05
CA GLN A 82 -18.14 -15.44 6.50
C GLN A 82 -19.00 -16.36 5.62
N LYS A 83 -18.73 -16.39 4.31
CA LYS A 83 -19.44 -17.27 3.37
C LYS A 83 -19.06 -18.73 3.57
N GLU A 84 -17.82 -19.01 3.95
CA GLU A 84 -17.34 -20.36 4.27
C GLU A 84 -17.92 -20.84 5.61
N ASP A 85 -17.95 -19.99 6.63
CA ASP A 85 -18.46 -20.32 7.97
C ASP A 85 -19.98 -20.60 7.99
N VAL A 86 -20.75 -19.84 7.23
CA VAL A 86 -22.23 -19.98 7.15
C VAL A 86 -22.65 -21.04 6.13
N GLY A 87 -21.76 -21.41 5.21
CA GLY A 87 -22.07 -22.26 4.06
C GLY A 87 -22.76 -21.51 2.93
N LYS A 88 -22.45 -21.89 1.68
CA LYS A 88 -22.91 -21.18 0.47
C LYS A 88 -24.43 -21.05 0.35
N GLU A 89 -25.18 -22.01 0.87
CA GLU A 89 -26.64 -22.08 0.74
C GLU A 89 -27.38 -21.16 1.72
N GLN A 90 -26.75 -20.81 2.85
CA GLN A 90 -27.33 -19.94 3.88
C GLN A 90 -26.76 -18.51 3.82
N PHE A 91 -25.88 -18.22 2.87
CA PHE A 91 -25.29 -16.90 2.73
C PHE A 91 -26.32 -15.91 2.12
N PRO A 92 -26.67 -14.81 2.82
CA PRO A 92 -27.69 -13.88 2.34
C PRO A 92 -27.36 -13.30 0.96
N GLN A 93 -28.36 -13.24 0.08
CA GLN A 93 -28.22 -12.73 -1.29
C GLN A 93 -27.65 -11.30 -1.35
N GLU A 94 -28.05 -10.44 -0.40
CA GLU A 94 -27.49 -9.09 -0.24
C GLU A 94 -25.97 -9.11 0.05
N LYS A 95 -25.52 -10.01 0.93
CA LYS A 95 -24.08 -10.17 1.23
C LYS A 95 -23.33 -10.74 0.03
N GLN A 96 -23.98 -11.59 -0.77
CA GLN A 96 -23.41 -12.12 -2.00
C GLN A 96 -23.21 -11.04 -3.08
N ALA A 97 -24.18 -10.13 -3.23
CA ALA A 97 -24.04 -8.97 -4.11
C ALA A 97 -22.89 -8.05 -3.65
N ARG A 98 -22.83 -7.72 -2.36
CA ARG A 98 -21.72 -6.94 -1.79
C ARG A 98 -20.36 -7.60 -2.00
N HIS A 99 -20.29 -8.92 -1.88
CA HIS A 99 -19.06 -9.67 -2.15
C HIS A 99 -18.61 -9.54 -3.62
N ALA A 100 -19.55 -9.59 -4.57
CA ALA A 100 -19.26 -9.37 -5.99
C ALA A 100 -18.77 -7.94 -6.26
N ASP A 101 -19.41 -6.93 -5.67
CA ASP A 101 -18.98 -5.53 -5.78
C ASP A 101 -17.56 -5.32 -5.21
N LEU A 102 -17.26 -5.95 -4.07
CA LEU A 102 -15.92 -5.94 -3.47
C LEU A 102 -14.88 -6.58 -4.39
N LEU A 103 -15.20 -7.72 -5.00
CA LEU A 103 -14.33 -8.38 -5.98
C LEU A 103 -13.99 -7.45 -7.14
N ASP A 104 -15.00 -6.81 -7.73
CA ASP A 104 -14.81 -5.92 -8.86
C ASP A 104 -14.02 -4.67 -8.47
N LYS A 105 -14.26 -4.13 -7.28
CA LYS A 105 -13.48 -3.01 -6.74
C LYS A 105 -12.02 -3.36 -6.51
N VAL A 106 -11.74 -4.53 -5.93
CA VAL A 106 -10.36 -5.02 -5.73
C VAL A 106 -9.67 -5.19 -7.08
N LYS A 107 -10.33 -5.77 -8.08
CA LYS A 107 -9.76 -5.93 -9.43
C LYS A 107 -9.47 -4.59 -10.11
N ASP A 108 -10.41 -3.66 -10.10
CA ASP A 108 -10.25 -2.33 -10.73
C ASP A 108 -9.11 -1.54 -10.09
N ILE A 109 -9.08 -1.46 -8.75
CA ILE A 109 -8.00 -0.75 -8.06
C ILE A 109 -6.67 -1.48 -8.28
N GLY A 110 -6.65 -2.81 -8.24
CA GLY A 110 -5.46 -3.62 -8.48
C GLY A 110 -4.88 -3.40 -9.87
N TYR A 111 -5.71 -3.32 -10.91
CA TYR A 111 -5.29 -2.97 -12.26
C TYR A 111 -4.67 -1.57 -12.31
N LYS A 112 -5.33 -0.57 -11.70
CA LYS A 112 -4.84 0.80 -11.66
C LYS A 112 -3.53 0.94 -10.89
N VAL A 113 -3.36 0.21 -9.79
CA VAL A 113 -2.10 0.17 -9.02
C VAL A 113 -0.99 -0.42 -9.86
N LYS A 114 -1.21 -1.55 -10.52
CA LYS A 114 -0.20 -2.16 -11.41
C LYS A 114 0.19 -1.24 -12.56
N LYS A 115 -0.78 -0.59 -13.20
CA LYS A 115 -0.53 0.36 -14.30
C LYS A 115 0.31 1.55 -13.81
N HIS A 116 -0.07 2.16 -12.70
CA HIS A 116 0.63 3.31 -12.14
C HIS A 116 2.06 2.94 -11.69
N TYR A 117 2.24 1.78 -11.07
CA TYR A 117 3.57 1.27 -10.72
C TYR A 117 4.48 1.12 -11.95
N LYS A 118 3.99 0.50 -13.02
CA LYS A 118 4.78 0.33 -14.26
C LYS A 118 5.20 1.67 -14.85
N ASP A 119 4.29 2.64 -14.85
CA ASP A 119 4.55 3.98 -15.36
C ASP A 119 5.60 4.73 -14.54
N LEU A 120 5.43 4.78 -13.21
CA LEU A 120 6.39 5.38 -12.28
C LEU A 120 7.76 4.70 -12.38
N HIS A 121 7.79 3.38 -12.37
CA HIS A 121 9.02 2.60 -12.49
C HIS A 121 9.74 2.86 -13.82
N TYR A 122 9.00 2.93 -14.94
CA TYR A 122 9.59 3.24 -16.23
C TYR A 122 10.18 4.64 -16.28
N ARG A 123 9.42 5.65 -15.81
CA ARG A 123 9.89 7.04 -15.78
C ARG A 123 11.12 7.22 -14.89
N ILE A 124 11.10 6.63 -13.69
CA ILE A 124 12.19 6.73 -12.73
C ILE A 124 13.45 6.03 -13.27
N ASN A 125 13.32 4.80 -13.78
CA ASN A 125 14.49 4.06 -14.25
C ASN A 125 15.07 4.60 -15.57
N LYS A 126 14.28 5.29 -16.39
CA LYS A 126 14.78 5.91 -17.62
C LYS A 126 15.80 7.02 -17.33
N GLU A 127 15.64 7.71 -16.22
CA GLU A 127 16.52 8.82 -15.80
C GLU A 127 17.64 8.35 -14.84
N LEU A 128 17.75 7.05 -14.60
CA LEU A 128 18.89 6.48 -13.88
C LEU A 128 20.15 6.49 -14.77
N PRO A 129 21.33 6.78 -14.21
CA PRO A 129 22.59 6.64 -14.92
C PRO A 129 22.77 5.20 -15.45
N ILE A 130 23.38 5.06 -16.63
CA ILE A 130 23.59 3.77 -17.31
C ILE A 130 24.39 2.79 -16.43
N ASP A 131 25.24 3.30 -15.53
CA ASP A 131 26.09 2.52 -14.64
C ASP A 131 25.32 1.85 -13.47
N GLU A 132 24.04 2.15 -13.28
CA GLU A 132 23.16 1.59 -12.24
C GLU A 132 21.97 0.75 -12.77
N LEU A 133 21.92 0.47 -14.08
CA LEU A 133 20.90 -0.39 -14.73
C LEU A 133 21.29 -1.88 -14.73
#